data_AF-A0A800J569-F1
#
_entry.id   AF-A0A800J569-F1
#
_cell.length_a   1.000
_cell.length_b   1.000
_cell.length_c   1.000
_cell.angle_alpha   90.00
_cell.angle_beta   90.00
_cell.angle_gamma   90.00
#
_symmetry.space_group_name_H-M   'P 1'
#
loop_
_entity.id
_entity.type
_entity.pdbx_description
1 polymer ?
#
loop_
_entity_poly.entity_id
_entity_poly.type
_entity_poly.pdbx_seq_one_letter_code
_entity_poly.pdbx_strand_id
1 'polypeptide(L)'
;MDPASDPFRILSLPYDADLASVRRAFRQRARETHPDRGGSADAFHRVRTAYARLQADLDGLRQRYRPVPPPGDSRYAAGLDPREFPTCRVRYERGPNGQTEMRFDLDSRPPGWRPGRRRPSGGACRYEQDGSPAFGVWVVRLAGRQFRCVFGPHPKDAGTVQDAG
;
A
#
# COMPACT_ATOMS: atom_id res chain seq x y z
N MET A 1 -11.10 -12.63 -12.26
CA MET A 1 -12.04 -11.73 -12.97
C MET A 1 -11.27 -11.06 -14.08
N ASP A 2 -11.79 -11.09 -15.30
CA ASP A 2 -11.15 -10.45 -16.45
C ASP A 2 -11.27 -8.92 -16.34
N PRO A 3 -10.14 -8.17 -16.25
CA PRO A 3 -10.14 -6.71 -16.22
C PRO A 3 -10.84 -6.06 -17.43
N ALA A 4 -10.88 -6.74 -18.59
CA ALA A 4 -11.55 -6.23 -19.79
C ALA A 4 -13.08 -6.22 -19.66
N SER A 5 -13.64 -6.96 -18.70
CA SER A 5 -15.07 -7.03 -18.39
C SER A 5 -15.52 -6.14 -17.20
N ASP A 6 -14.58 -5.40 -16.62
CA ASP A 6 -14.82 -4.52 -15.47
C ASP A 6 -15.60 -3.27 -15.91
N PRO A 7 -16.86 -3.10 -15.44
CA PRO A 7 -17.70 -2.01 -15.88
C PRO A 7 -17.19 -0.63 -15.42
N PHE A 8 -16.45 -0.54 -14.31
CA PHE A 8 -15.85 0.71 -13.86
C PHE A 8 -14.71 1.12 -14.79
N ARG A 9 -13.86 0.17 -15.20
CA ARG A 9 -12.77 0.45 -16.16
C ARG A 9 -13.29 0.79 -17.55
N ILE A 10 -14.30 0.08 -18.04
CA ILE A 10 -14.93 0.35 -19.35
C ILE A 10 -15.50 1.77 -19.41
N LEU A 11 -16.13 2.23 -18.32
CA LEU A 11 -16.63 3.59 -18.20
C LEU A 11 -15.60 4.61 -17.71
N SER A 12 -14.36 4.18 -17.43
CA SER A 12 -13.28 5.02 -16.90
C SER A 12 -13.68 5.76 -15.62
N LEU A 13 -14.31 5.03 -14.68
CA LEU A 13 -14.78 5.52 -13.39
C LEU A 13 -13.92 4.98 -12.24
N PRO A 14 -13.77 5.76 -11.16
CA PRO A 14 -13.30 5.19 -9.90
C PRO A 14 -14.37 4.28 -9.28
N TYR A 15 -13.95 3.32 -8.45
CA TYR A 15 -14.86 2.33 -7.85
C TYR A 15 -15.80 2.92 -6.78
N ASP A 16 -15.52 4.12 -6.28
CA ASP A 16 -16.38 4.89 -5.38
C ASP A 16 -17.37 5.81 -6.13
N ALA A 17 -17.38 5.80 -7.47
CA ALA A 17 -18.28 6.61 -8.28
C ALA A 17 -19.75 6.39 -7.91
N ASP A 18 -20.50 7.48 -7.91
CA ASP A 18 -21.95 7.50 -7.72
C ASP A 18 -22.71 7.29 -9.05
N LEU A 19 -24.01 7.05 -8.94
CA LEU A 19 -24.86 6.81 -10.13
C LEU A 19 -24.90 8.02 -11.08
N ALA A 20 -24.75 9.24 -10.58
CA ALA A 20 -24.67 10.44 -11.40
C ALA A 20 -23.39 10.44 -12.26
N SER A 21 -22.25 10.07 -11.68
CA SER A 21 -20.99 9.89 -12.39
C SER A 21 -21.07 8.75 -13.39
N VAL A 22 -21.73 7.64 -13.06
CA VAL A 22 -22.01 6.53 -14.00
C VAL A 22 -22.76 7.02 -15.24
N ARG A 23 -23.84 7.80 -15.06
CA ARG A 23 -24.62 8.37 -16.18
C ARG A 23 -23.79 9.35 -17.02
N ARG A 24 -22.98 10.20 -16.38
CA ARG A 24 -22.11 11.17 -17.07
C ARG A 24 -21.07 10.45 -17.91
N ALA A 25 -20.37 9.49 -17.32
CA ALA A 25 -19.37 8.68 -17.98
C ALA A 25 -19.95 7.89 -19.16
N PHE A 26 -21.14 7.29 -18.98
CA PHE A 26 -21.83 6.63 -20.08
C PHE A 26 -22.05 7.57 -21.28
N ARG A 27 -22.60 8.78 -21.07
CA ARG A 27 -22.81 9.75 -22.16
C ARG A 27 -21.51 10.17 -22.84
N GLN A 28 -20.42 10.29 -22.09
CA GLN A 28 -19.11 10.59 -22.66
C GLN A 28 -18.59 9.43 -23.50
N ARG A 29 -18.49 8.24 -22.91
CA ARG A 29 -17.95 7.04 -23.57
C ARG A 29 -18.80 6.60 -24.76
N ALA A 30 -20.13 6.75 -24.68
CA ALA A 30 -21.04 6.47 -25.79
C ALA A 30 -20.78 7.38 -26.99
N ARG A 31 -20.46 8.66 -26.76
CA ARG A 31 -20.10 9.59 -27.85
C ARG A 31 -18.75 9.24 -28.47
N GLU A 32 -17.76 8.90 -27.65
CA GLU A 32 -16.40 8.53 -28.08
C GLU A 32 -16.36 7.20 -28.85
N THR A 33 -17.20 6.25 -28.48
CA THR A 33 -17.19 4.89 -29.07
C THR A 33 -18.20 4.71 -30.21
N HIS A 34 -19.00 5.74 -30.53
CA HIS A 34 -20.04 5.65 -31.55
C HIS A 34 -19.44 5.36 -32.94
N PRO A 35 -19.93 4.35 -33.69
CA PRO A 35 -19.40 4.02 -35.03
C PRO A 35 -19.45 5.19 -36.00
N ASP A 36 -20.53 5.97 -36.00
CA ASP A 36 -20.68 7.17 -36.84
C ASP A 36 -19.63 8.27 -36.56
N ARG A 37 -18.91 8.17 -35.44
CA ARG A 37 -17.83 9.12 -35.07
C ARG A 37 -16.44 8.48 -35.16
N GLY A 38 -16.30 7.37 -35.89
CA GLY A 38 -15.04 6.64 -36.03
C GLY A 38 -14.76 5.66 -34.88
N GLY A 39 -15.72 5.43 -33.99
CA GLY A 39 -15.67 4.37 -32.99
C GLY A 39 -16.01 2.99 -33.58
N SER A 40 -16.24 2.00 -32.72
CA SER A 40 -16.65 0.65 -33.14
C SER A 40 -17.92 0.21 -32.45
N ALA A 41 -18.76 -0.55 -33.17
CA ALA A 41 -19.97 -1.15 -32.63
C ALA A 41 -19.68 -1.99 -31.37
N ASP A 42 -18.58 -2.75 -31.39
CA ASP A 42 -18.15 -3.56 -30.25
C ASP A 42 -17.80 -2.72 -29.02
N ALA A 43 -17.05 -1.62 -29.20
CA ALA A 43 -16.71 -0.72 -28.10
C ALA A 43 -17.96 -0.05 -27.53
N PHE A 44 -18.88 0.39 -28.40
CA PHE A 44 -20.15 0.97 -28.01
C PHE A 44 -21.03 -0.03 -27.24
N HIS A 45 -21.09 -1.28 -27.70
CA HIS A 45 -21.79 -2.35 -27.02
C HIS A 45 -21.22 -2.60 -25.61
N ARG A 46 -19.89 -2.70 -25.46
CA ARG A 46 -19.24 -2.85 -24.14
C ARG A 46 -19.61 -1.72 -23.18
N VAL A 47 -19.61 -0.46 -23.66
CA VAL A 47 -20.00 0.71 -22.87
C VAL A 47 -21.46 0.62 -22.42
N ARG A 48 -22.38 0.22 -23.31
CA ARG A 48 -23.80 0.03 -22.96
C ARG A 48 -24.00 -1.09 -21.95
N THR A 49 -23.35 -2.24 -22.14
CA THR A 49 -23.45 -3.37 -21.20
C THR A 49 -22.89 -2.99 -19.83
N ALA A 50 -21.75 -2.29 -19.77
CA ALA A 50 -21.16 -1.82 -18.52
C ALA A 50 -22.11 -0.87 -17.77
N TYR A 51 -22.71 0.09 -18.49
CA TYR A 51 -23.69 1.01 -17.92
C TYR A 51 -24.92 0.28 -17.36
N ALA A 52 -25.51 -0.65 -18.12
CA ALA A 52 -26.69 -1.41 -17.69
C ALA A 52 -26.41 -2.22 -16.42
N ARG A 53 -25.22 -2.84 -16.32
CA ARG A 53 -24.80 -3.59 -15.12
C ARG A 53 -24.67 -2.68 -13.90
N LEU A 54 -23.97 -1.54 -14.03
CA LEU A 54 -23.80 -0.58 -12.93
C LEU A 54 -25.12 0.08 -12.51
N GLN A 55 -26.05 0.26 -13.44
CA GLN A 55 -27.38 0.77 -13.11
C GLN A 55 -28.22 -0.24 -12.33
N ALA A 56 -28.06 -1.54 -12.61
CA ALA A 56 -28.80 -2.60 -11.96
C ALA A 56 -28.29 -2.91 -10.54
N ASP A 57 -26.97 -2.93 -10.32
CA ASP A 57 -26.35 -3.32 -9.05
C ASP A 57 -25.00 -2.61 -8.85
N LEU A 58 -25.03 -1.31 -8.53
CA LEU A 58 -23.81 -0.53 -8.33
C LEU A 58 -22.99 -1.06 -7.14
N ASP A 59 -23.64 -1.34 -6.01
CA ASP A 59 -22.96 -1.73 -4.79
C ASP A 59 -22.41 -3.16 -4.84
N GLY A 60 -23.15 -4.12 -5.41
CA GLY A 60 -22.65 -5.47 -5.60
C GLY A 60 -21.50 -5.54 -6.61
N LEU A 61 -21.54 -4.73 -7.67
CA LEU A 61 -20.40 -4.60 -8.59
C LEU A 61 -19.20 -3.91 -7.95
N ARG A 62 -19.41 -2.89 -7.12
CA ARG A 62 -18.34 -2.24 -6.33
C ARG A 62 -17.65 -3.25 -5.43
N GLN A 63 -18.41 -4.11 -4.75
CA GLN A 63 -17.84 -5.17 -3.90
C GLN A 63 -17.07 -6.20 -4.74
N ARG A 64 -17.64 -6.62 -5.88
CA ARG A 64 -17.06 -7.66 -6.76
C ARG A 64 -15.77 -7.21 -7.46
N TYR A 65 -15.71 -5.96 -7.91
CA TYR A 65 -14.57 -5.42 -8.66
C TYR A 65 -13.69 -4.50 -7.82
N ARG A 66 -13.88 -4.46 -6.49
CA ARG A 66 -13.03 -3.70 -5.57
C ARG A 66 -11.56 -4.01 -5.87
N PRO A 67 -10.75 -3.02 -6.27
CA PRO A 67 -9.35 -3.26 -6.51
C PRO A 67 -8.72 -3.67 -5.17
N VAL A 68 -8.01 -4.81 -5.17
CA VAL A 68 -7.04 -5.06 -4.12
C VAL A 68 -6.01 -3.94 -4.25
N PRO A 69 -5.78 -3.12 -3.23
CA PRO A 69 -4.76 -2.07 -3.31
C PRO A 69 -3.44 -2.73 -3.75
N PRO A 70 -2.70 -2.11 -4.70
CA PRO A 70 -1.48 -2.72 -5.21
C PRO A 70 -0.55 -3.04 -4.02
N PRO A 71 0.05 -4.24 -3.96
CA PRO A 71 1.11 -4.49 -3.00
C PRO A 71 2.31 -3.62 -3.42
N GLY A 72 2.44 -2.41 -2.88
CA GLY A 72 3.53 -1.51 -3.27
C GLY A 72 3.44 -0.12 -2.67
N ASP A 73 2.27 0.51 -2.67
CA ASP A 73 2.07 1.78 -1.97
C ASP A 73 1.63 1.45 -0.55
N SER A 74 2.60 1.09 0.28
CA SER A 74 2.33 1.00 1.71
C SER A 74 1.78 2.35 2.15
N ARG A 75 0.50 2.36 2.59
CA ARG A 75 -0.13 3.50 3.28
C ARG A 75 0.68 4.02 4.49
N TYR A 76 1.75 3.32 4.86
CA TYR A 76 2.68 3.66 5.90
C TYR A 76 3.95 4.26 5.32
N ALA A 77 4.32 5.44 5.85
CA ALA A 77 5.54 6.14 5.46
C ALA A 77 6.76 5.18 5.45
N ALA A 78 7.55 5.25 4.37
CA ALA A 78 8.71 4.40 4.11
C ALA A 78 8.44 2.88 4.07
N GLY A 79 7.21 2.45 3.74
CA GLY A 79 6.93 1.01 3.61
C GLY A 79 6.66 0.29 4.94
N LEU A 80 6.57 1.03 6.05
CA LEU A 80 6.59 0.47 7.40
C LEU A 80 5.21 -0.01 7.88
N ASP A 81 4.72 -1.10 7.29
CA ASP A 81 3.51 -1.77 7.79
C ASP A 81 3.73 -2.22 9.25
N PRO A 82 2.93 -1.79 10.24
CA PRO A 82 3.10 -2.17 11.65
C PRO A 82 2.98 -3.67 11.94
N ARG A 83 2.42 -4.47 11.02
CA ARG A 83 2.39 -5.94 11.14
C ARG A 83 3.75 -6.53 10.76
N GLU A 84 4.34 -5.98 9.70
CA GLU A 84 5.73 -6.13 9.25
C GLU A 84 6.77 -5.70 10.30
N PHE A 85 6.70 -4.41 10.58
CA PHE A 85 7.67 -3.60 11.27
C PHE A 85 7.00 -2.88 12.45
N PRO A 86 6.68 -3.57 13.56
CA PRO A 86 6.07 -2.93 14.71
C PRO A 86 6.95 -1.78 15.23
N THR A 87 6.31 -0.70 15.68
CA THR A 87 7.02 0.48 16.19
C THR A 87 7.74 0.16 17.49
N CYS A 88 9.03 0.45 17.56
CA CYS A 88 9.81 0.45 18.79
C CYS A 88 9.74 1.84 19.43
N ARG A 89 9.44 1.92 20.72
CA ARG A 89 9.48 3.19 21.45
C ARG A 89 10.92 3.58 21.74
N VAL A 90 11.26 4.85 21.52
CA VAL A 90 12.57 5.41 21.88
C VAL A 90 12.47 6.25 23.13
N ARG A 91 13.47 6.14 24.01
CA ARG A 91 13.69 7.03 25.15
C ARG A 91 15.01 7.77 24.93
N TYR A 92 15.09 9.01 25.39
CA TYR A 92 16.30 9.81 25.33
C TYR A 92 16.81 10.05 26.74
N GLU A 93 18.04 9.64 26.98
CA GLU A 93 18.71 9.77 28.28
C GLU A 93 19.90 10.71 28.14
N ARG A 94 20.24 11.44 29.21
CA ARG A 94 21.44 12.27 29.23
C ARG A 94 22.60 11.42 29.74
N GLY A 95 23.59 11.22 28.88
CA GLY A 95 24.81 10.49 29.19
C GLY A 95 25.75 11.26 30.11
N PRO A 96 26.80 10.59 30.62
CA PRO A 96 27.70 11.13 31.64
C PRO A 96 28.51 12.36 31.21
N ASN A 97 28.72 12.56 29.91
CA ASN A 97 29.40 13.73 29.35
C ASN A 97 28.42 14.80 28.82
N GLY A 98 27.13 14.72 29.16
CA GLY A 98 26.08 15.63 28.68
C GLY A 98 25.51 15.29 27.30
N GLN A 99 26.04 14.29 26.60
CA GLN A 99 25.50 13.84 25.31
C GLN A 99 24.12 13.20 25.48
N THR A 100 23.20 13.42 24.53
CA THR A 100 21.91 12.71 24.52
C THR A 100 22.09 11.34 23.89
N GLU A 101 21.79 10.28 24.65
CA GLU A 101 21.84 8.90 24.19
C GLU A 101 20.43 8.39 23.91
N MET A 102 20.24 7.74 22.76
CA MET A 102 18.98 7.12 22.37
C MET A 102 18.93 5.69 22.89
N ARG A 103 17.88 5.35 23.64
CA ARG A 103 17.57 4.00 24.11
C ARG A 103 16.34 3.43 23.41
N PHE A 104 16.35 2.13 23.15
CA PHE A 104 15.25 1.41 22.51
C PHE A 104 14.48 0.60 23.55
N ASP A 105 13.16 0.68 23.53
CA ASP A 105 12.29 -0.17 24.34
C ASP A 105 12.12 -1.51 23.64
N LEU A 106 13.00 -2.46 23.94
CA LEU A 106 13.06 -3.78 23.28
C LEU A 106 11.86 -4.68 23.60
N ASP A 107 11.12 -4.38 24.67
CA ASP A 107 9.97 -5.14 25.14
C ASP A 107 8.65 -4.61 24.59
N SER A 108 8.66 -3.46 23.92
CA SER A 108 7.48 -2.91 23.22
C SER A 108 7.03 -3.72 21.98
N ARG A 109 7.64 -4.89 21.74
CA ARG A 109 7.25 -5.82 20.66
C ARG A 109 5.87 -6.44 20.94
N PRO A 110 5.04 -6.64 19.90
CA PRO A 110 3.81 -7.40 20.06
C PRO A 110 4.10 -8.84 20.53
N PRO A 111 3.30 -9.40 21.46
CA PRO A 111 3.46 -10.78 21.90
C PRO A 111 3.43 -11.76 20.71
N GLY A 112 4.37 -12.69 20.67
CA GLY A 112 4.48 -13.69 19.60
C GLY A 112 4.96 -13.16 18.24
N TRP A 113 5.30 -11.87 18.13
CA TRP A 113 5.88 -11.32 16.90
C TRP A 113 7.22 -12.00 16.57
N ARG A 114 7.40 -12.31 15.29
CA ARG A 114 8.65 -12.81 14.74
C ARG A 114 9.04 -11.94 13.54
N PRO A 115 10.34 -11.64 13.37
CA PRO A 115 10.78 -10.85 12.23
C PRO A 115 10.54 -11.58 10.91
N GLY A 116 10.08 -10.84 9.91
CA GLY A 116 10.11 -11.28 8.52
C GLY A 116 11.52 -11.20 7.93
N ARG A 117 11.66 -11.46 6.62
CA ARG A 117 12.96 -11.41 5.90
C ARG A 117 13.28 -10.06 5.27
N ARG A 118 12.27 -9.20 5.12
CA ARG A 118 12.41 -7.93 4.39
C ARG A 118 13.02 -6.88 5.30
N ARG A 119 14.08 -6.21 4.85
CA ARG A 119 14.60 -5.03 5.54
C ARG A 119 13.67 -3.81 5.37
N PRO A 120 13.53 -2.97 6.39
CA PRO A 120 12.96 -1.63 6.23
C PRO A 120 13.73 -0.84 5.17
N SER A 121 13.04 -0.30 4.16
CA SER A 121 13.68 0.50 3.11
C SER A 121 14.25 1.79 3.72
N GLY A 122 15.49 2.14 3.34
CA GLY A 122 16.18 3.33 3.88
C GLY A 122 16.45 3.32 5.40
N GLY A 123 16.29 2.17 6.07
CA GLY A 123 16.55 2.02 7.50
C GLY A 123 18.00 1.67 7.82
N ALA A 124 18.53 2.21 8.91
CA ALA A 124 19.80 1.78 9.51
C ALA A 124 19.52 0.97 10.78
N CYS A 125 20.08 -0.24 10.87
CA CYS A 125 20.04 -1.02 12.10
C CYS A 125 20.88 -0.32 13.19
N ARG A 126 20.33 -0.20 14.40
CA ARG A 126 20.98 0.47 15.55
C ARG A 126 21.15 -0.45 16.75
N TYR A 127 20.49 -1.60 16.74
CA TYR A 127 20.63 -2.63 17.76
C TYR A 127 20.29 -3.98 17.15
N GLU A 128 21.05 -5.00 17.55
CA GLU A 128 20.92 -6.38 17.08
C GLU A 128 20.76 -7.28 18.30
N GLN A 129 19.81 -8.21 18.23
CA GLN A 129 19.63 -9.24 19.22
C GLN A 129 19.74 -10.61 18.58
N ASP A 130 20.79 -11.33 18.95
CA ASP A 130 20.92 -12.76 18.68
C ASP A 130 19.95 -13.55 19.60
N GLY A 131 19.49 -14.72 19.16
CA GLY A 131 18.60 -15.60 19.94
C GLY A 131 17.34 -16.02 19.19
N SER A 132 16.28 -16.38 19.93
CA SER A 132 14.99 -16.80 19.34
C SER A 132 13.83 -15.96 19.89
N PRO A 133 13.22 -15.06 19.08
CA PRO A 133 13.62 -14.72 17.72
C PRO A 133 14.87 -13.81 17.69
N ALA A 134 15.74 -13.99 16.70
CA ALA A 134 16.80 -13.03 16.38
C ALA A 134 16.19 -11.85 15.62
N PHE A 135 16.48 -10.61 16.02
CA PHE A 135 15.88 -9.43 15.41
C PHE A 135 16.81 -8.21 15.46
N GLY A 136 16.46 -7.18 14.69
CA GLY A 136 17.11 -5.88 14.73
C GLY A 136 16.13 -4.75 15.07
N VAL A 137 16.65 -3.65 15.60
CA VAL A 137 15.95 -2.37 15.74
C VAL A 137 16.47 -1.40 14.69
N TRP A 138 15.57 -0.91 13.86
CA TRP A 138 15.89 -0.11 12.68
C TRP A 138 15.37 1.31 12.84
N VAL A 139 16.25 2.27 12.60
CA VAL A 139 15.89 3.70 12.52
C VAL A 139 15.75 4.06 11.05
N VAL A 140 14.51 4.34 10.65
CA VAL A 140 14.12 4.66 9.27
C VAL A 140 13.83 6.15 9.18
N ARG A 141 14.57 6.86 8.32
CA ARG A 141 14.34 8.28 8.08
C ARG A 141 13.08 8.46 7.25
N LEU A 142 12.23 9.39 7.67
CA LEU A 142 11.03 9.81 6.96
C LEU A 142 11.27 11.20 6.34
N ALA A 143 10.20 11.86 5.89
CA ALA A 143 10.29 13.23 5.37
C ALA A 143 10.81 14.22 6.43
N GLY A 144 11.70 15.11 6.02
CA GLY A 144 12.28 16.13 6.89
C GLY A 144 13.17 15.55 8.01
N ARG A 145 12.97 16.03 9.25
CA ARG A 145 13.71 15.55 10.43
C ARG A 145 13.05 14.36 11.13
N GLN A 146 11.94 13.86 10.60
CA GLN A 146 11.19 12.76 11.20
C GLN A 146 11.89 11.42 10.96
N PHE A 147 11.71 10.51 11.90
CA PHE A 147 12.14 9.13 11.78
C PHE A 147 11.14 8.21 12.47
N ARG A 148 11.19 6.92 12.15
CA ARG A 148 10.54 5.87 12.93
C ARG A 148 11.57 4.84 13.37
N CYS A 149 11.40 4.39 14.60
CA CYS A 149 12.10 3.23 15.12
C CYS A 149 11.16 2.02 14.99
N VAL A 150 11.62 0.94 14.38
CA VAL A 150 10.83 -0.27 14.15
C VAL A 150 11.64 -1.52 14.46
N PHE A 151 10.95 -2.59 14.85
CA PHE A 151 11.53 -3.93 14.87
C PHE A 151 11.55 -4.51 13.45
N GLY A 152 12.59 -5.26 13.11
CA GLY A 152 12.75 -5.89 11.80
C GLY A 152 13.65 -7.12 11.87
N PRO A 153 13.99 -7.72 10.71
CA PRO A 153 14.96 -8.82 10.65
C PRO A 153 16.28 -8.44 11.32
N HIS A 154 16.93 -9.45 11.86
CA HIS A 154 18.35 -9.37 12.16
C HIS A 154 19.11 -9.01 10.85
N PRO A 155 20.10 -8.10 10.84
CA PRO A 155 20.78 -7.69 9.62
C PRO A 155 21.38 -8.84 8.81
N LYS A 156 21.85 -9.90 9.48
CA LYS A 156 22.33 -11.15 8.86
C LYS A 156 21.23 -11.92 8.11
N ASP A 157 19.98 -11.81 8.55
CA ASP A 157 18.81 -12.51 7.98
C ASP A 157 18.00 -11.62 7.03
N ALA A 158 18.31 -10.33 7.02
CA ALA A 158 17.67 -9.35 6.17
C ALA A 158 18.14 -9.54 4.73
N GLY A 159 17.21 -9.80 3.80
CA GLY A 159 17.55 -9.91 2.39
C GLY A 159 18.27 -8.65 1.88
N THR A 160 19.33 -8.83 1.09
CA THR A 160 19.96 -7.74 0.35
C THR A 160 18.91 -7.09 -0.57
N VAL A 161 18.73 -5.78 -0.49
CA VAL A 161 17.96 -5.06 -1.50
C VAL A 161 18.77 -5.18 -2.77
N GLN A 162 18.29 -5.99 -3.70
CA GLN A 162 18.61 -5.75 -5.10
C GLN A 162 17.91 -4.45 -5.44
N ASP A 163 18.72 -3.40 -5.64
CA ASP A 163 18.27 -2.16 -6.22
C ASP A 163 17.58 -2.50 -7.55
N ALA A 164 16.27 -2.28 -7.61
CA ALA A 164 15.54 -2.32 -8.87
C ALA A 164 16.02 -1.10 -9.68
N GLY A 165 16.94 -1.36 -10.60
CA GLY A 165 17.32 -0.44 -11.67
C GLY A 165 16.22 -0.25 -12.70
#